data_AF-A0A350CHY4-F1
#
_entry.id   AF-A0A350CHY4-F1
#
_cell.length_a   1.000
_cell.length_b   1.000
_cell.length_c   1.000
_cell.angle_alpha   90.00
_cell.angle_beta   90.00
_cell.angle_gamma   90.00
#
_symmetry.space_group_name_H-M   'P 1'
#
loop_
_entity.id
_entity.type
_entity.pdbx_description
1 polymer ?
#
loop_
_entity_poly.entity_id
_entity_poly.type
_entity_poly.pdbx_seq_one_letter_code
_entity_poly.pdbx_strand_id
1 'polypeptide(L)'
;APGTQESAAAKSGEQIDPENRLLWRMNLRRLEAEIVRDSVLAAAGTLDRTAGGPPVEITNPADGLSEARPTPTPSSPNRRSVYLFARRVYPLKFLEIFDAPIMPVNCTQRTNSATVLQSLAVLNSEFLFVQSEAMALRIVETAGPEIEPCVRLGFRIVFARQPTEIELEKSVAFLAEQEQGYVTADGAAGKSRQRALADLCQMLLSSSEFLYVE
;
A
#
# COMPACT_ATOMS: atom_id res chain seq x y z
N ALA A 1 16.58 8.82 -10.54
CA ALA A 1 17.52 9.17 -9.46
C ALA A 1 16.67 9.60 -8.28
N PRO A 2 16.64 8.84 -7.17
CA PRO A 2 15.78 9.18 -6.05
C PRO A 2 16.40 10.36 -5.30
N GLY A 3 15.60 11.39 -5.09
CA GLY A 3 15.98 12.59 -4.34
C GLY A 3 15.69 12.40 -2.87
N THR A 4 16.69 11.95 -2.12
CA THR A 4 16.72 12.01 -0.66
C THR A 4 17.73 13.09 -0.29
N GLN A 5 17.50 13.84 0.80
CA GLN A 5 18.52 14.74 1.37
C GLN A 5 19.73 13.90 1.80
N GLU A 6 20.67 13.69 0.88
CA GLU A 6 21.91 12.97 1.14
C GLU A 6 22.76 13.80 2.11
N SER A 7 22.88 13.30 3.34
CA SER A 7 23.95 13.73 4.24
C SER A 7 25.30 13.57 3.52
N ALA A 8 26.22 14.53 3.67
CA ALA A 8 27.55 14.45 3.08
C ALA A 8 28.30 13.16 3.47
N ALA A 9 27.97 12.57 4.63
CA ALA A 9 28.46 11.27 5.07
C ALA A 9 27.97 10.10 4.20
N ALA A 10 26.73 10.17 3.70
CA ALA A 10 26.13 9.14 2.86
C ALA A 10 26.80 9.06 1.47
N LYS A 11 27.11 10.21 0.86
CA LYS A 11 27.85 10.27 -0.41
C LYS A 11 29.25 9.68 -0.30
N SER A 12 29.94 9.96 0.80
CA SER A 12 31.29 9.45 1.01
C SER A 12 31.26 7.95 1.34
N GLY A 13 30.26 7.48 2.09
CA GLY A 13 30.04 6.07 2.36
C GLY A 13 29.74 5.25 1.10
N GLU A 14 28.90 5.76 0.19
CA GLU A 14 28.54 5.06 -1.04
C GLU A 14 29.71 4.92 -2.04
N GLN A 15 30.64 5.88 -2.04
CA GLN A 15 31.86 5.78 -2.85
C GLN A 15 32.91 4.82 -2.27
N ILE A 16 32.98 4.72 -0.94
CA ILE A 16 34.00 3.92 -0.24
C ILE A 16 33.54 2.47 -0.06
N ASP A 17 32.26 2.26 0.23
CA ASP A 17 31.65 0.96 0.53
C ASP A 17 30.22 0.89 -0.06
N PRO A 18 30.09 0.79 -1.39
CA PRO A 18 28.78 0.74 -2.06
C PRO A 18 27.95 -0.49 -1.63
N GLU A 19 28.62 -1.59 -1.28
CA GLU A 19 27.99 -2.83 -0.79
C GLU A 19 27.56 -2.75 0.68
N ASN A 20 27.82 -1.63 1.35
CA ASN A 20 27.45 -1.39 2.75
C ASN A 20 27.95 -2.50 3.70
N ARG A 21 29.14 -3.05 3.45
CA ARG A 21 29.78 -4.08 4.28
C ARG A 21 30.17 -3.56 5.66
N LEU A 22 30.44 -2.27 5.78
CA LEU A 22 30.74 -1.56 7.01
C LEU A 22 29.48 -1.05 7.71
N LEU A 23 28.29 -1.34 7.18
CA LEU A 23 26.98 -1.02 7.77
C LEU A 23 26.80 0.48 8.07
N TRP A 24 27.32 1.34 7.19
CA TRP A 24 27.21 2.80 7.32
C TRP A 24 25.80 3.32 7.01
N ARG A 25 24.99 2.54 6.28
CA ARG A 25 23.54 2.73 6.14
C ARG A 25 22.78 1.47 6.54
N MET A 26 21.47 1.59 6.73
CA MET A 26 20.62 0.42 6.86
C MET A 26 20.35 -0.16 5.46
N ASN A 27 20.39 -1.49 5.34
CA ASN A 27 20.10 -2.16 4.07
C ASN A 27 18.61 -2.10 3.80
N LEU A 28 18.22 -1.87 2.54
CA LEU A 28 16.82 -1.98 2.13
C LEU A 28 16.26 -3.34 2.56
N ARG A 29 15.16 -3.31 3.32
CA ARG A 29 14.44 -4.50 3.74
C ARG A 29 13.06 -4.49 3.11
N ARG A 30 12.75 -5.57 2.40
CA ARG A 30 11.40 -5.80 1.89
C ARG A 30 10.45 -6.17 3.03
N LEU A 31 9.27 -5.57 3.02
CA LEU A 31 8.25 -5.74 4.03
C LEU A 31 7.63 -7.14 4.00
N GLU A 32 7.25 -7.63 5.19
CA GLU A 32 6.49 -8.87 5.35
C GLU A 32 5.00 -8.65 5.02
N ALA A 33 4.30 -9.73 4.66
CA ALA A 33 2.89 -9.69 4.24
C ALA A 33 1.97 -8.88 5.18
N GLU A 34 2.07 -9.14 6.49
CA GLU A 34 1.25 -8.47 7.50
C GLU A 34 1.54 -6.97 7.58
N ILE A 35 2.81 -6.59 7.42
CA ILE A 35 3.24 -5.19 7.42
C ILE A 35 2.73 -4.51 6.16
N VAL A 36 2.84 -5.15 4.99
CA VAL A 36 2.30 -4.60 3.73
C VAL A 36 0.80 -4.33 3.87
N ARG A 37 0.01 -5.30 4.36
CA ARG A 37 -1.44 -5.12 4.55
C ARG A 37 -1.74 -4.00 5.54
N ASP A 38 -1.07 -3.99 6.69
CA ASP A 38 -1.30 -2.99 7.73
C ASP A 38 -0.87 -1.58 7.27
N SER A 39 0.18 -1.47 6.45
CA SER A 39 0.63 -0.23 5.82
C SER A 39 -0.40 0.31 4.83
N VAL A 40 -1.03 -0.54 4.00
CA VAL A 40 -2.11 -0.13 3.10
C VAL A 40 -3.29 0.43 3.91
N LEU A 41 -3.73 -0.28 4.95
CA LEU A 41 -4.82 0.18 5.82
C LEU A 41 -4.48 1.48 6.54
N ALA A 42 -3.23 1.65 6.97
CA ALA A 42 -2.75 2.86 7.63
C ALA A 42 -2.70 4.06 6.67
N ALA A 43 -2.24 3.84 5.42
CA ALA A 43 -2.22 4.85 4.37
C ALA A 43 -3.63 5.29 4.00
N ALA A 44 -4.56 4.34 3.85
CA ALA A 44 -5.98 4.61 3.62
C ALA A 44 -6.69 5.29 4.81
N GLY A 45 -6.15 5.17 6.03
CA GLY A 45 -6.78 5.69 7.25
C GLY A 45 -7.91 4.81 7.79
N THR A 46 -8.01 3.58 7.29
CA THR A 46 -9.06 2.61 7.65
C THR A 46 -8.60 1.60 8.69
N LEU A 47 -7.32 1.63 9.08
CA LEU A 47 -6.71 0.71 10.04
C LEU A 47 -7.37 0.82 11.42
N ASP A 48 -8.00 -0.26 11.85
CA ASP A 48 -8.47 -0.42 13.22
C ASP A 48 -7.33 -0.91 14.13
N ARG A 49 -6.95 -0.04 15.08
CA ARG A 49 -5.87 -0.25 16.06
C ARG A 49 -6.35 -0.82 17.39
N THR A 50 -7.63 -1.18 17.53
CA THR A 50 -8.18 -1.77 18.75
C THR A 50 -7.37 -2.99 19.20
N ALA A 51 -6.94 -2.99 20.46
CA ALA A 51 -6.15 -4.06 21.05
C ALA A 51 -7.01 -5.10 21.75
N GLY A 52 -6.64 -6.38 21.65
CA GLY A 52 -7.36 -7.49 22.27
C GLY A 52 -8.69 -7.82 21.57
N GLY A 53 -9.59 -8.55 22.24
CA GLY A 53 -10.88 -8.93 21.66
C GLY A 53 -10.83 -10.11 20.67
N PRO A 54 -11.99 -10.53 20.14
CA PRO A 54 -12.10 -11.70 19.28
C PRO A 54 -11.39 -11.49 17.93
N PRO A 55 -10.87 -12.56 17.32
CA PRO A 55 -10.24 -12.47 16.00
C PRO A 55 -11.27 -12.15 14.91
N VAL A 56 -10.81 -11.54 13.82
CA VAL A 56 -11.61 -11.34 12.60
C VAL A 56 -11.62 -12.63 11.80
N GLU A 57 -12.80 -13.17 11.50
CA GLU A 57 -12.89 -14.37 10.68
C GLU A 57 -12.57 -14.10 9.21
N ILE A 58 -11.86 -15.04 8.59
CA ILE A 58 -11.63 -15.07 7.15
C ILE A 58 -12.72 -15.94 6.52
N THR A 59 -13.42 -15.39 5.54
CA THR A 59 -14.42 -16.09 4.73
C THR A 59 -13.82 -16.49 3.40
N ASN A 60 -14.32 -17.61 2.87
CA ASN A 60 -14.06 -18.04 1.51
C ASN A 60 -15.36 -17.85 0.71
N PRO A 61 -15.49 -16.79 -0.12
CA PRO A 61 -16.54 -16.68 -1.12
C PRO A 61 -16.45 -17.84 -2.12
N ALA A 62 -17.54 -18.12 -2.84
CA ALA A 62 -17.58 -19.20 -3.84
C ALA A 62 -16.54 -19.04 -4.96
N ASP A 63 -16.02 -17.82 -5.14
CA ASP A 63 -15.03 -17.45 -6.15
C ASP A 63 -13.57 -17.81 -5.75
N GLY A 64 -13.37 -18.36 -4.54
CA GLY A 64 -12.08 -18.91 -4.09
C GLY A 64 -11.07 -17.88 -3.55
N LEU A 65 -11.46 -16.61 -3.45
CA LEU A 65 -10.64 -15.54 -2.89
C LEU A 65 -10.93 -15.35 -1.39
N SER A 66 -10.11 -15.91 -0.52
CA SER A 66 -10.25 -15.72 0.94
C SER A 66 -10.15 -14.24 1.33
N GLU A 67 -11.16 -13.72 2.04
CA GLU A 67 -11.28 -12.32 2.45
C GLU A 67 -11.64 -12.18 3.94
N ALA A 68 -11.26 -11.07 4.56
CA ALA A 68 -11.66 -10.77 5.95
C ALA A 68 -13.15 -10.40 5.98
N ARG A 69 -13.96 -11.17 6.72
CA ARG A 69 -15.40 -10.92 6.81
C ARG A 69 -15.70 -9.98 7.99
N PRO A 70 -16.68 -9.07 7.84
CA PRO A 70 -17.32 -8.44 8.99
C PRO A 70 -17.95 -9.52 9.87
N THR A 71 -17.33 -9.81 11.02
CA THR A 71 -17.94 -10.75 11.98
C THR A 71 -19.19 -10.14 12.60
N PRO A 72 -20.18 -10.95 13.05
CA PRO A 72 -21.33 -10.47 13.82
C PRO A 72 -20.94 -9.90 15.20
N THR A 73 -19.71 -10.15 15.66
CA THR A 73 -19.05 -9.44 16.76
C THR A 73 -18.36 -8.17 16.26
N PRO A 74 -18.24 -7.10 17.08
CA PRO A 74 -17.81 -5.75 16.67
C PRO A 74 -16.31 -5.68 16.34
N SER A 75 -15.87 -6.43 15.34
CA SER A 75 -14.48 -6.52 14.88
C SER A 75 -14.47 -6.06 13.43
N SER A 76 -13.80 -4.93 13.16
CA SER A 76 -13.65 -4.38 11.81
C SER A 76 -12.85 -5.35 10.92
N PRO A 77 -13.23 -5.55 9.64
CA PRO A 77 -12.39 -6.31 8.70
C PRO A 77 -11.02 -5.66 8.49
N ASN A 78 -10.89 -4.36 8.81
CA ASN A 78 -9.66 -3.57 8.69
C ASN A 78 -8.81 -3.56 9.97
N ARG A 79 -8.98 -4.54 10.86
CA ARG A 79 -8.06 -4.70 12.01
C ARG A 79 -6.68 -5.13 11.55
N ARG A 80 -5.69 -4.77 12.38
CA ARG A 80 -4.29 -5.21 12.23
C ARG A 80 -4.22 -6.71 11.95
N SER A 81 -3.33 -7.08 11.05
CA SER A 81 -3.21 -8.45 10.52
C SER A 81 -2.97 -9.51 11.61
N VAL A 82 -2.38 -9.11 12.75
CA VAL A 82 -2.20 -9.97 13.94
C VAL A 82 -3.52 -10.47 14.56
N TYR A 83 -4.63 -9.77 14.32
CA TYR A 83 -5.97 -10.14 14.82
C TYR A 83 -6.80 -10.94 13.82
N LEU A 84 -6.25 -11.27 12.65
CA LEU A 84 -6.93 -12.12 11.69
C LEU A 84 -6.88 -13.58 12.15
N PHE A 85 -7.98 -14.29 11.95
CA PHE A 85 -8.07 -15.70 12.28
C PHE A 85 -7.22 -16.53 11.30
N ALA A 86 -6.05 -17.00 11.74
CA ALA A 86 -5.16 -17.82 10.93
C ALA A 86 -5.70 -19.25 10.75
N ARG A 87 -6.10 -19.59 9.52
CA ARG A 87 -6.50 -20.96 9.15
C ARG A 87 -5.41 -21.63 8.31
N ARG A 88 -5.06 -22.88 8.65
CA ARG A 88 -4.04 -23.65 7.91
C ARG A 88 -4.44 -23.96 6.46
N VAL A 89 -5.72 -24.21 6.23
CA VAL A 89 -6.25 -24.64 4.92
C VAL A 89 -6.69 -23.44 4.07
N TYR A 90 -6.99 -22.31 4.70
CA TYR A 90 -7.56 -21.13 4.04
C TYR A 90 -6.90 -19.85 4.56
N PRO A 91 -5.64 -19.57 4.18
CA PRO A 91 -5.00 -18.29 4.50
C PRO A 91 -5.71 -17.14 3.77
N LEU A 92 -5.51 -15.91 4.27
CA LEU A 92 -5.94 -14.71 3.54
C LEU A 92 -5.13 -14.61 2.24
N LYS A 93 -5.81 -14.53 1.09
CA LYS A 93 -5.14 -14.55 -0.23
C LYS A 93 -4.12 -13.43 -0.40
N PHE A 94 -4.47 -12.24 0.09
CA PHE A 94 -3.54 -11.10 0.08
C PHE A 94 -2.23 -11.43 0.82
N LEU A 95 -2.29 -12.06 2.00
CA LEU A 95 -1.09 -12.40 2.76
C LEU A 95 -0.29 -13.52 2.06
N GLU A 96 -0.98 -14.51 1.49
CA GLU A 96 -0.36 -15.60 0.73
C GLU A 96 0.46 -15.07 -0.46
N ILE A 97 -0.07 -14.08 -1.20
CA ILE A 97 0.64 -13.43 -2.30
C ILE A 97 1.97 -12.82 -1.84
N PHE A 98 2.01 -12.23 -0.65
CA PHE A 98 3.20 -11.58 -0.07
C PHE A 98 4.06 -12.52 0.80
N ASP A 99 4.11 -13.81 0.44
CA ASP A 99 4.97 -14.82 1.06
C ASP A 99 4.68 -15.07 2.56
N ALA A 100 3.42 -14.88 3.00
CA ALA A 100 3.04 -15.27 4.35
C ALA A 100 3.31 -16.77 4.59
N PRO A 101 3.80 -17.14 5.79
CA PRO A 101 4.21 -18.51 6.05
C PRO A 101 3.03 -19.47 5.93
N ILE A 102 3.19 -20.49 5.07
CA ILE A 102 2.22 -21.57 4.95
C ILE A 102 2.36 -22.52 6.16
N MET A 103 1.28 -22.65 6.92
CA MET A 103 1.21 -23.45 8.15
C MET A 103 1.19 -25.00 8.01
N PRO A 104 1.18 -25.65 6.82
CA PRO A 104 1.31 -27.10 6.72
C PRO A 104 2.70 -27.63 7.06
N VAL A 105 3.75 -26.83 6.86
CA VAL A 105 5.15 -27.18 7.14
C VAL A 105 5.75 -26.18 8.12
N ASN A 106 6.74 -26.61 8.89
CA ASN A 106 7.45 -25.69 9.78
C ASN A 106 8.16 -24.62 8.94
N CYS A 107 7.84 -23.34 9.18
CA CYS A 107 8.58 -22.23 8.61
C CYS A 107 9.83 -21.97 9.46
N THR A 108 11.00 -22.36 8.95
CA THR A 108 12.30 -22.12 9.63
C THR A 108 12.86 -20.74 9.32
N GLN A 109 12.50 -20.18 8.17
CA GLN A 109 12.92 -18.85 7.71
C GLN A 109 11.79 -18.24 6.88
N ARG A 110 11.50 -16.96 7.13
CA ARG A 110 10.59 -16.17 6.30
C ARG A 110 11.35 -15.65 5.07
N THR A 111 10.79 -15.90 3.90
CA THR A 111 11.28 -15.39 2.62
C THR A 111 10.40 -14.22 2.17
N ASN A 112 11.01 -13.21 1.57
CA ASN A 112 10.31 -12.09 0.95
C ASN A 112 10.74 -11.99 -0.52
N SER A 113 9.87 -12.46 -1.41
CA SER A 113 10.13 -12.52 -2.85
C SER A 113 9.68 -11.22 -3.51
N ALA A 114 10.37 -10.78 -4.57
CA ALA A 114 9.93 -9.68 -5.43
C ALA A 114 9.48 -10.23 -6.78
N THR A 115 8.25 -10.74 -6.85
CA THR A 115 7.73 -11.35 -8.09
C THR A 115 6.83 -10.39 -8.85
N VAL A 116 6.84 -10.48 -10.18
CA VAL A 116 5.91 -9.73 -11.04
C VAL A 116 4.45 -10.08 -10.73
N LEU A 117 4.18 -11.32 -10.33
CA LEU A 117 2.86 -11.78 -9.92
C LEU A 117 2.32 -11.02 -8.72
N GLN A 118 3.17 -10.70 -7.74
CA GLN A 118 2.76 -9.88 -6.58
C GLN A 118 2.32 -8.49 -7.03
N SER A 119 3.09 -7.83 -7.90
CA SER A 119 2.74 -6.51 -8.43
C SER A 119 1.45 -6.54 -9.26
N LEU A 120 1.25 -7.57 -10.09
CA LEU A 120 0.03 -7.73 -10.86
C LEU A 120 -1.18 -8.01 -9.97
N ALA A 121 -1.03 -8.85 -8.95
CA ALA A 121 -2.11 -9.19 -8.02
C ALA A 121 -2.55 -7.97 -7.21
N VAL A 122 -1.60 -7.14 -6.78
CA VAL A 122 -1.82 -5.84 -6.13
C VAL A 122 -2.64 -4.91 -7.03
N LEU A 123 -2.25 -4.77 -8.30
CA LEU A 123 -2.94 -3.92 -9.27
C LEU A 123 -4.39 -4.38 -9.54
N ASN A 124 -4.68 -5.67 -9.40
CA ASN A 124 -6.02 -6.24 -9.64
C ASN A 124 -6.77 -6.61 -8.35
N SER A 125 -6.29 -6.17 -7.19
CA SER A 125 -6.87 -6.55 -5.91
C SER A 125 -8.03 -5.62 -5.54
N GLU A 126 -9.23 -6.19 -5.31
CA GLU A 126 -10.38 -5.45 -4.78
C GLU A 126 -10.05 -4.77 -3.45
N PHE A 127 -9.28 -5.44 -2.59
CA PHE A 127 -8.79 -4.84 -1.35
C PHE A 127 -8.02 -3.54 -1.63
N LEU A 128 -7.07 -3.53 -2.58
CA LEU A 128 -6.34 -2.30 -2.89
C LEU A 128 -7.21 -1.25 -3.54
N PHE A 129 -8.15 -1.63 -4.39
CA PHE A 129 -9.09 -0.69 -4.99
C PHE A 129 -9.90 0.05 -3.91
N VAL A 130 -10.53 -0.69 -2.99
CA VAL A 130 -11.32 -0.13 -1.87
C VAL A 130 -10.45 0.76 -0.97
N GLN A 131 -9.23 0.34 -0.65
CA GLN A 131 -8.33 1.15 0.18
C GLN A 131 -7.82 2.40 -0.55
N SER A 132 -7.67 2.35 -1.87
CA SER A 132 -7.26 3.49 -2.69
C SER A 132 -8.38 4.54 -2.78
N GLU A 133 -9.64 4.12 -2.88
CA GLU A 133 -10.79 5.03 -2.80
C GLU A 133 -10.89 5.70 -1.42
N ALA A 134 -10.72 4.93 -0.34
CA ALA A 134 -10.71 5.47 1.01
C ALA A 134 -9.54 6.45 1.24
N MET A 135 -8.36 6.13 0.70
CA MET A 135 -7.20 7.02 0.73
C MET A 135 -7.45 8.32 -0.02
N ALA A 136 -8.04 8.26 -1.21
CA ALA A 136 -8.37 9.45 -2.00
C ALA A 136 -9.35 10.37 -1.25
N LEU A 137 -10.39 9.80 -0.62
CA LEU A 137 -11.32 10.56 0.22
C LEU A 137 -10.60 11.28 1.37
N ARG A 138 -9.78 10.54 2.12
CA ARG A 138 -8.98 11.10 3.22
C ARG A 138 -8.07 12.24 2.76
N ILE A 139 -7.45 12.10 1.58
CA ILE A 139 -6.57 13.13 1.01
C ILE A 139 -7.37 14.40 0.71
N VAL A 140 -8.52 14.29 0.05
CA VAL A 140 -9.37 15.45 -0.29
C VAL A 140 -9.89 16.14 0.98
N GLU A 141 -10.30 15.37 1.99
CA GLU A 141 -10.74 15.92 3.27
C GLU A 141 -9.64 16.72 4.00
N THR A 142 -8.37 16.31 3.82
CA THR A 142 -7.24 16.91 4.55
C THR A 142 -6.57 18.05 3.76
N ALA A 143 -6.34 17.87 2.46
CA ALA A 143 -5.63 18.82 1.60
C ALA A 143 -6.57 19.78 0.84
N GLY A 144 -7.88 19.52 0.86
CA GLY A 144 -8.86 20.30 0.13
C GLY A 144 -8.96 19.90 -1.36
N PRO A 145 -9.63 20.72 -2.18
CA PRO A 145 -9.96 20.37 -3.57
C PRO A 145 -8.82 20.62 -4.56
N GLU A 146 -7.67 21.16 -4.16
CA GLU A 146 -6.59 21.46 -5.10
C GLU A 146 -5.75 20.20 -5.40
N ILE A 147 -5.39 20.00 -6.68
CA ILE A 147 -4.68 18.79 -7.13
C ILE A 147 -3.26 18.71 -6.56
N GLU A 148 -2.48 19.79 -6.65
CA GLU A 148 -1.08 19.76 -6.23
C GLU A 148 -0.93 19.43 -4.72
N PRO A 149 -1.69 20.06 -3.79
CA PRO A 149 -1.70 19.66 -2.40
C PRO A 149 -2.11 18.20 -2.18
N CYS A 150 -3.09 17.70 -2.93
CA CYS A 150 -3.51 16.29 -2.85
C CYS A 150 -2.39 15.34 -3.26
N VAL A 151 -1.69 15.61 -4.37
CA VAL A 151 -0.56 14.80 -4.83
C VAL A 151 0.55 14.80 -3.78
N ARG A 152 0.95 15.98 -3.30
CA ARG A 152 2.00 16.10 -2.27
C ARG A 152 1.63 15.36 -0.98
N LEU A 153 0.36 15.43 -0.57
CA LEU A 153 -0.11 14.69 0.61
C LEU A 153 -0.07 13.17 0.38
N GLY A 154 -0.51 12.69 -0.79
CA GLY A 154 -0.44 11.28 -1.15
C GLY A 154 0.98 10.71 -1.05
N PHE A 155 1.96 11.40 -1.63
CA PHE A 155 3.38 11.02 -1.53
C PHE A 155 3.89 11.01 -0.08
N ARG A 156 3.49 11.97 0.76
CA ARG A 156 3.86 11.96 2.19
C ARG A 156 3.23 10.81 2.96
N ILE A 157 2.00 10.44 2.64
CA ILE A 157 1.31 9.31 3.31
C ILE A 157 1.96 7.98 2.92
N VAL A 158 2.28 7.77 1.65
CA VAL A 158 2.79 6.48 1.14
C VAL A 158 4.31 6.33 1.37
N PHE A 159 5.09 7.37 1.06
CA PHE A 159 6.56 7.29 1.04
C PHE A 159 7.25 8.14 2.12
N ALA A 160 6.49 8.84 2.96
CA ALA A 160 7.03 9.74 3.99
C ALA A 160 7.98 10.85 3.47
N ARG A 161 7.88 11.19 2.17
CA ARG A 161 8.67 12.25 1.51
C ARG A 161 7.82 13.13 0.60
N GLN A 162 8.40 14.23 0.13
CA GLN A 162 7.78 15.01 -0.95
C GLN A 162 8.01 14.30 -2.30
N PRO A 163 7.09 14.46 -3.26
CA PRO A 163 7.39 14.11 -4.64
C PRO A 163 8.52 15.02 -5.14
N THR A 164 9.38 14.46 -5.98
CA THR A 164 10.28 15.25 -6.83
C THR A 164 9.45 16.02 -7.87
N GLU A 165 10.04 17.05 -8.44
CA GLU A 165 9.37 17.92 -9.44
C GLU A 165 8.89 17.10 -10.65
N ILE A 166 9.67 16.12 -11.09
CA ILE A 166 9.28 15.22 -12.19
C ILE A 166 8.11 14.32 -11.77
N GLU A 167 8.12 13.78 -10.55
CA GLU A 167 7.01 12.95 -10.04
C GLU A 167 5.73 13.76 -9.90
N LEU A 168 5.84 15.00 -9.43
CA LEU A 168 4.73 15.92 -9.28
C LEU A 168 4.12 16.27 -10.63
N GLU A 169 4.94 16.71 -11.60
CA GLU A 169 4.51 17.04 -12.96
C GLU A 169 3.78 15.86 -13.62
N LYS A 170 4.36 14.65 -13.53
CA LYS A 170 3.74 13.44 -14.09
C LYS A 170 2.43 13.07 -13.40
N SER A 171 2.37 13.19 -12.08
CA SER A 171 1.16 12.86 -11.31
C SER A 171 0.02 13.83 -11.64
N VAL A 172 0.32 15.13 -11.77
CA VAL A 172 -0.65 16.15 -12.16
C VAL A 172 -1.15 15.92 -13.58
N ALA A 173 -0.24 15.63 -14.53
CA ALA A 173 -0.60 15.31 -15.91
C ALA A 173 -1.49 14.07 -15.99
N PHE A 174 -1.14 13.00 -15.27
CA PHE A 174 -1.92 11.77 -15.18
C PHE A 174 -3.34 12.02 -14.66
N LEU A 175 -3.48 12.79 -13.56
CA LEU A 175 -4.80 13.11 -12.99
C LEU A 175 -5.68 13.88 -13.98
N ALA A 176 -5.11 14.83 -14.73
CA ALA A 176 -5.84 15.58 -15.74
C ALA A 176 -6.34 14.69 -16.88
N GLU A 177 -5.53 13.73 -17.32
CA GLU A 177 -5.91 12.75 -18.35
C GLU A 177 -7.02 11.81 -17.86
N GLN A 178 -6.89 11.26 -16.65
CA GLN A 178 -7.89 10.38 -16.06
C GLN A 178 -9.22 11.10 -15.82
N GLU A 179 -9.20 12.33 -15.31
CA GLU A 179 -10.40 13.12 -15.09
C GLU A 179 -11.18 13.33 -16.40
N GLN A 180 -10.48 13.66 -17.50
CA GLN A 180 -11.10 13.77 -18.83
C GLN A 180 -11.71 12.45 -19.30
N GLY A 181 -11.00 11.33 -19.11
CA GLY A 181 -11.50 9.99 -19.41
C GLY A 181 -12.83 9.71 -18.68
N TYR A 182 -12.90 9.96 -17.38
CA TYR A 182 -14.12 9.72 -16.60
C TYR A 182 -15.25 10.71 -16.89
N VAL A 183 -14.95 11.98 -17.20
CA VAL A 183 -15.97 12.95 -17.62
C VAL A 183 -16.68 12.48 -18.89
N THR A 184 -15.94 11.94 -19.86
CA THR A 184 -16.54 11.43 -21.11
C THR A 184 -17.39 10.17 -20.91
N ALA A 185 -17.08 9.35 -19.91
CA ALA A 185 -17.81 8.12 -19.61
C ALA A 185 -19.08 8.32 -18.77
N ASP A 186 -19.02 9.14 -17.69
CA ASP A 186 -20.06 9.15 -16.64
C ASP A 186 -20.73 10.53 -16.41
N GLY A 187 -20.35 11.59 -17.13
CA GLY A 187 -21.06 12.88 -17.16
C GLY A 187 -21.10 13.70 -15.87
N ALA A 188 -20.53 13.22 -14.74
CA ALA A 188 -20.53 13.90 -13.45
C ALA A 188 -19.10 14.27 -12.99
N ALA A 189 -18.67 15.51 -13.29
CA ALA A 189 -17.32 16.01 -13.04
C ALA A 189 -16.79 15.79 -11.60
N GLY A 190 -17.65 15.89 -10.58
CA GLY A 190 -17.24 15.65 -9.19
C GLY A 190 -16.81 14.22 -8.88
N LYS A 191 -17.45 13.22 -9.52
CA LYS A 191 -17.09 11.80 -9.35
C LYS A 191 -15.85 11.45 -10.17
N SER A 192 -15.67 12.10 -11.32
CA SER A 192 -14.53 11.91 -12.22
C SER A 192 -13.21 12.19 -11.52
N ARG A 193 -13.13 13.30 -10.78
CA ARG A 193 -11.92 13.70 -10.05
C ARG A 193 -11.58 12.78 -8.89
N GLN A 194 -12.59 12.36 -8.13
CA GLN A 194 -12.39 11.44 -7.02
C GLN A 194 -11.85 10.08 -7.50
N ARG A 195 -12.36 9.58 -8.63
CA ARG A 195 -11.87 8.34 -9.25
C ARG A 195 -10.44 8.48 -9.78
N ALA A 196 -10.13 9.57 -10.48
CA ALA A 196 -8.76 9.86 -10.93
C ALA A 196 -7.78 9.86 -9.75
N LEU A 197 -8.17 10.44 -8.60
CA LEU A 197 -7.35 10.43 -7.41
C LEU A 197 -7.23 9.03 -6.78
N ALA A 198 -8.29 8.22 -6.81
CA ALA A 198 -8.23 6.82 -6.39
C ALA A 198 -7.24 6.02 -7.24
N ASP A 199 -7.22 6.24 -8.56
CA ASP A 199 -6.26 5.59 -9.48
C ASP A 199 -4.81 6.00 -9.14
N LEU A 200 -4.58 7.28 -8.82
CA LEU A 200 -3.27 7.74 -8.35
C LEU A 200 -2.88 7.05 -7.04
N CYS A 201 -3.81 6.95 -6.07
CA CYS A 201 -3.55 6.26 -4.80
C CYS A 201 -3.21 4.78 -5.03
N GLN A 202 -3.93 4.11 -5.94
CA GLN A 202 -3.67 2.72 -6.31
C GLN A 202 -2.27 2.57 -6.93
N MET A 203 -1.88 3.49 -7.82
CA MET A 203 -0.53 3.50 -8.41
C MET A 203 0.56 3.66 -7.35
N LEU A 204 0.37 4.59 -6.39
CA LEU A 204 1.34 4.83 -5.31
C LEU A 204 1.47 3.60 -4.40
N LEU A 205 0.35 3.00 -3.98
CA LEU A 205 0.33 1.79 -3.15
C LEU A 205 0.87 0.54 -3.88
N SER A 206 0.81 0.54 -5.22
CA SER A 206 1.36 -0.54 -6.06
C SER A 206 2.82 -0.34 -6.45
N SER A 207 3.43 0.78 -6.06
CA SER A 207 4.84 1.08 -6.35
C SER A 207 5.77 0.10 -5.67
N SER A 208 6.91 -0.20 -6.31
CA SER A 208 7.96 -0.99 -5.68
C SER A 208 8.46 -0.32 -4.40
N GLU A 209 8.59 1.01 -4.38
CA GLU A 209 9.05 1.79 -3.21
C GLU A 209 8.20 1.53 -1.96
N PHE A 210 6.90 1.28 -2.12
CA PHE A 210 6.00 1.01 -1.00
C PHE A 210 6.29 -0.33 -0.29
N LEU A 211 6.94 -1.27 -0.96
CA LEU A 211 7.24 -2.60 -0.42
C LEU A 211 8.58 -2.68 0.33
N TYR A 212 9.33 -1.58 0.40
CA TYR A 212 10.64 -1.53 1.06
C TYR A 212 10.65 -0.50 2.18
N VAL A 213 11.47 -0.79 3.19
CA VAL A 213 11.85 0.17 4.24
C VAL A 213 13.36 0.25 4.26
N GLU A 214 13.86 1.48 4.32
CA GLU A 214 15.27 1.81 4.53
C GLU A 214 15.60 1.92 6.02
#